data_AF-A0A920M8Y3-F1
#
_entry.id   AF-A0A920M8Y3-F1
#
_cell.length_a   1.000
_cell.length_b   1.000
_cell.length_c   1.000
_cell.angle_alpha   90.00
_cell.angle_beta   90.00
_cell.angle_gamma   90.00
#
_symmetry.space_group_name_H-M   'P 1'
#
loop_
_entity.id
_entity.type
_entity.pdbx_description
1 polymer ?
#
loop_
_entity_poly.entity_id
_entity_poly.type
_entity_poly.pdbx_seq_one_letter_code
_entity_poly.pdbx_strand_id
1 'polypeptide(L)' 'MTRAIITGVAGFIGSHLSEELLRRGHKVVGIDNFDPWYDPDINTEI' A
#
# COMPACT_ATOMS: atom_id res chain seq x y z
N MET A 1 4.77 -5.85 19.68
CA MET A 1 5.26 -4.76 18.82
C MET A 1 6.08 -5.38 17.69
N THR A 2 5.72 -5.13 16.43
CA THR A 2 6.45 -5.64 15.24
C THR A 2 6.94 -4.46 14.39
N ARG A 3 7.97 -4.70 13.56
CA ARG A 3 8.41 -3.80 12.50
C ARG A 3 7.97 -4.39 11.16
N ALA A 4 7.20 -3.65 10.39
CA ALA A 4 6.69 -4.08 9.08
C ALA A 4 7.20 -3.14 7.98
N ILE A 5 7.51 -3.72 6.82
CA ILE A 5 7.72 -2.98 5.57
C ILE A 5 6.47 -3.20 4.72
N ILE A 6 5.84 -2.11 4.30
CA ILE A 6 4.62 -2.14 3.48
C ILE A 6 4.96 -1.56 2.11
N THR A 7 4.85 -2.38 1.07
CA THR A 7 4.95 -1.96 -0.33
C THR A 7 3.57 -1.52 -0.86
N GLY A 8 3.52 -0.52 -1.73
CA GLY A 8 2.25 0.04 -2.20
C GLY A 8 1.52 0.84 -1.09
N VAL A 9 2.28 1.49 -0.21
CA VAL A 9 1.75 2.15 1.00
C VAL A 9 0.81 3.32 0.68
N ALA A 10 0.98 3.97 -0.47
CA ALA A 10 0.12 5.06 -0.92
C ALA A 10 -1.17 4.55 -1.61
N GLY A 11 -1.23 3.25 -1.91
CA GLY A 11 -2.39 2.61 -2.51
C GLY A 11 -3.56 2.40 -1.53
N PHE A 12 -4.70 1.95 -2.06
CA PHE A 12 -5.94 1.76 -1.30
C PHE A 12 -5.74 0.83 -0.08
N ILE A 13 -5.19 -0.37 -0.29
CA ILE A 13 -5.00 -1.35 0.79
C ILE A 13 -3.82 -0.98 1.69
N GLY A 14 -2.71 -0.56 1.11
CA GLY A 14 -1.47 -0.27 1.85
C GLY A 14 -1.64 0.86 2.87
N SER A 15 -2.41 1.88 2.53
CA SER A 15 -2.69 3.02 3.41
C SER A 15 -3.50 2.61 4.65
N HIS A 16 -4.63 1.92 4.46
CA HIS A 16 -5.49 1.45 5.55
C HIS A 16 -4.80 0.41 6.44
N LEU A 17 -4.02 -0.50 5.84
CA LEU A 17 -3.23 -1.47 6.61
C LEU A 17 -2.17 -0.75 7.48
N SER A 18 -1.48 0.24 6.90
CA SER A 18 -0.46 1.00 7.62
C SER A 18 -1.04 1.79 8.78
N GLU A 19 -2.19 2.44 8.58
CA GLU A 19 -2.92 3.14 9.63
C GLU A 19 -3.29 2.20 10.79
N GLU A 20 -3.87 1.04 10.47
CA GLU A 20 -4.28 0.07 11.51
C GLU A 20 -3.07 -0.51 12.26
N LEU A 21 -1.95 -0.76 11.57
CA LEU A 21 -0.72 -1.23 12.21
C LEU A 21 -0.12 -0.17 13.14
N LEU A 22 -0.10 1.10 12.72
CA LEU A 22 0.33 2.21 13.57
C LEU A 22 -0.58 2.37 14.79
N ARG A 23 -1.91 2.27 14.62
CA ARG A 23 -2.89 2.35 15.71
C ARG A 23 -2.71 1.24 16.76
N ARG A 24 -2.28 0.05 16.33
CA ARG A 24 -1.95 -1.09 17.22
C ARG A 24 -0.56 -0.97 17.87
N GLY A 25 0.19 0.11 17.61
CA GLY A 25 1.51 0.37 18.19
C GLY A 25 2.65 -0.36 17.49
N HIS A 26 2.46 -0.83 16.26
CA HIS A 26 3.54 -1.36 15.43
C HIS A 26 4.32 -0.22 14.77
N LYS A 27 5.54 -0.52 14.32
CA LYS A 27 6.36 0.39 13.52
C LYS A 27 6.25 0.01 12.05
N VAL A 28 6.00 0.99 11.20
CA VAL A 28 5.81 0.78 9.75
C VAL A 28 6.86 1.58 8.98
N VAL A 29 7.46 0.95 7.97
CA VAL A 29 8.20 1.63 6.90
C VAL A 29 7.43 1.41 5.61
N GLY A 30 6.92 2.49 5.03
CA GLY A 30 6.18 2.45 3.78
C GLY A 30 7.10 2.66 2.56
N ILE A 31 6.87 1.90 1.50
CA ILE A 31 7.53 2.03 0.20
C ILE A 31 6.46 2.12 -0.88
N ASP A 32 6.56 3.14 -1.72
CA ASP A 32 5.71 3.33 -2.89
C ASP A 32 6.53 3.95 -4.01
N ASN A 33 6.24 3.58 -5.26
CA ASN A 33 6.86 4.20 -6.43
C ASN A 33 5.99 5.30 -7.05
N PHE A 34 4.76 5.50 -6.54
CA PHE A 34 3.75 6.44 -7.04
C PHE A 34 3.46 6.28 -8.54
N ASP A 35 3.71 5.08 -9.08
CA ASP A 35 3.37 4.79 -10.45
C ASP A 35 1.83 4.76 -10.57
N PRO A 36 1.24 5.45 -11.56
CA PRO A 36 -0.20 5.51 -11.74
C PRO A 36 -0.78 4.19 -12.31
N TRP A 37 -0.27 3.03 -11.88
CA TRP A 37 -0.31 1.67 -12.46
C TRP A 37 -1.69 1.07 -12.76
N TYR A 38 -2.76 1.85 -12.80
CA TYR A 38 -3.96 1.46 -13.51
C TYR A 38 -4.04 2.27 -14.79
N ASP A 39 -3.50 1.70 -15.87
CA ASP A 39 -4.07 1.93 -17.18
C ASP A 39 -5.52 1.42 -17.13
N PRO A 40 -6.53 2.31 -17.18
CA PRO A 40 -7.93 1.91 -17.13
C PRO A 40 -8.33 1.02 -18.33
N ASP A 41 -7.51 0.95 -19.39
CA ASP A 41 -7.73 0.11 -20.56
C ASP A 41 -7.25 -1.34 -20.41
N ILE A 42 -7.07 -1.83 -19.17
CA ILE A 42 -6.78 -3.25 -18.88
C ILE A 42 -7.86 -4.25 -19.37
N ASN A 43 -8.95 -3.76 -19.99
CA ASN A 43 -10.00 -4.57 -20.62
C ASN A 43 -9.88 -4.67 -22.16
N THR A 44 -8.79 -4.24 -22.79
CA THR A 44 -8.59 -4.52 -24.23
C THR A 44 -7.88 -5.87 -24.41
N GLU A 45 -8.67 -6.85 -24.87
CA GLU A 45 -8.33 -8.24 -25.23
C GLU A 45 -8.46 -9.31 -24.11
N ILE A 46 -9.71 -9.76 -23.91
CA ILE A 46 -10.06 -11.15 -23.55
C ILE A 46 -10.85 -11.74 -24.71
#